data_AF-A0A7K2PBV5-F1
#
_entry.id   AF-A0A7K2PBV5-F1
#
_cell.length_a   1.000
_cell.length_b   1.000
_cell.length_c   1.000
_cell.angle_alpha   90.00
_cell.angle_beta   90.00
_cell.angle_gamma   90.00
#
_symmetry.space_group_name_H-M   'P 1'
#
loop_
_entity.id
_entity.type
_entity.pdbx_description
1 polymer ?
#
loop_
_entity_poly.entity_id
_entity_poly.type
_entity_poly.pdbx_seq_one_letter_code
_entity_poly.pdbx_strand_id
1 'polypeptide(L)'
;AWGATVGPADHHVLDAANGATLLTVPFGHALDGVASVLGEPEELRIRAASRRTSAVDTETGRPVPMTVADQVVASGRLPGGAVATFHYRGGTSRGTNFRWEINGTEGDLVLTAPVGHPQLSPLTLEGGRGTSTALAPLTVPEAHARVPRLDPRADAPAYAVAHAYQRFLDDLREGTAHVPDFAHGVVRHRSIEQYVL
;
A
#
# COMPACT_ATOMS: atom_id res chain seq x y z
N ALA A 1 3.07 -9.58 -9.46
CA ALA A 1 4.47 -9.63 -9.92
C ALA A 1 5.45 -9.70 -8.74
N TRP A 2 6.77 -9.65 -9.01
CA TRP A 2 7.88 -9.74 -8.04
C TRP A 2 7.93 -11.04 -7.21
N GLY A 3 7.17 -12.06 -7.59
CA GLY A 3 7.05 -13.33 -6.88
C GLY A 3 7.63 -14.50 -7.68
N ALA A 4 7.16 -15.71 -7.37
CA ALA A 4 7.52 -16.91 -8.13
C ALA A 4 6.98 -16.89 -9.57
N THR A 5 5.90 -16.14 -9.82
CA THR A 5 5.24 -16.05 -11.13
C THR A 5 4.99 -14.59 -11.52
N VAL A 6 4.86 -14.36 -12.82
CA VAL A 6 4.59 -13.06 -13.43
C VAL A 6 3.67 -13.24 -14.64
N GLY A 7 2.75 -12.31 -14.86
CA GLY A 7 1.98 -12.26 -16.11
C GLY A 7 2.79 -11.57 -17.22
N PRO A 8 2.51 -11.83 -18.51
CA PRO A 8 3.29 -11.28 -19.62
C PRO A 8 3.34 -9.74 -19.64
N ALA A 9 2.24 -9.08 -19.27
CA ALA A 9 2.17 -7.62 -19.20
C ALA A 9 3.08 -7.02 -18.12
N ASP A 10 3.43 -7.80 -17.10
CA ASP A 10 4.18 -7.35 -15.92
C ASP A 10 5.68 -7.63 -16.04
N HIS A 11 6.19 -8.15 -17.16
CA HIS A 11 7.63 -8.45 -17.30
C HIS A 11 8.52 -7.23 -17.02
N HIS A 12 8.05 -6.05 -17.42
CA HIS A 12 8.77 -4.79 -17.21
C HIS A 12 9.08 -4.51 -15.73
N VAL A 13 8.25 -4.96 -14.79
CA VAL A 13 8.49 -4.69 -13.37
C VAL A 13 9.56 -5.59 -12.75
N LEU A 14 10.05 -6.60 -13.48
CA LEU A 14 11.13 -7.48 -13.01
C LEU A 14 12.52 -6.89 -13.24
N ASP A 15 12.63 -5.83 -14.05
CA ASP A 15 13.88 -5.12 -14.32
C ASP A 15 14.01 -3.85 -13.47
N ALA A 16 15.06 -3.80 -12.65
CA ALA A 16 15.36 -2.67 -11.79
C ALA A 16 15.61 -1.37 -12.57
N ALA A 17 16.05 -1.44 -13.83
CA ALA A 17 16.24 -0.28 -14.68
C ALA A 17 14.94 0.48 -14.97
N ASN A 18 13.78 -0.18 -14.85
CA ASN A 18 12.49 0.43 -15.13
C ASN A 18 11.92 1.22 -13.95
N GLY A 19 12.54 1.16 -12.76
CA GLY A 19 12.09 1.90 -11.57
C GLY A 19 10.76 1.44 -10.96
N ALA A 20 10.03 0.53 -11.61
CA ALA A 20 8.83 -0.11 -11.10
C ALA A 20 9.21 -1.33 -10.23
N THR A 21 9.41 -1.09 -8.93
CA THR A 21 9.93 -2.08 -7.99
C THR A 21 8.94 -2.36 -6.85
N LEU A 22 9.15 -3.44 -6.11
CA LEU A 22 8.40 -3.71 -4.87
C LEU A 22 8.49 -2.55 -3.87
N LEU A 23 9.64 -1.86 -3.83
CA LEU A 23 9.89 -0.72 -2.95
C LEU A 23 9.11 0.53 -3.40
N THR A 24 9.20 0.87 -4.68
CA THR A 24 8.67 2.13 -5.21
C THR A 24 7.17 2.07 -5.48
N VAL A 25 6.61 0.88 -5.70
CA VAL A 25 5.19 0.71 -6.03
C VAL A 25 4.38 0.25 -4.80
N PRO A 26 4.27 -1.05 -4.45
CA PRO A 26 3.36 -1.47 -3.38
C PRO A 26 3.77 -0.96 -1.99
N PHE A 27 5.06 -1.00 -1.66
CA PHE A 27 5.54 -0.44 -0.38
C PHE A 27 5.34 1.07 -0.34
N GLY A 28 5.70 1.79 -1.41
CA GLY A 28 5.53 3.24 -1.50
C GLY A 28 4.07 3.69 -1.31
N HIS A 29 3.11 3.02 -1.96
CA HIS A 29 1.69 3.30 -1.77
C HIS A 29 1.20 3.02 -0.35
N ALA A 30 1.66 1.93 0.27
CA ALA A 30 1.26 1.63 1.64
C ALA A 30 1.88 2.59 2.66
N LEU A 31 3.14 2.97 2.46
CA LEU A 31 3.79 3.99 3.28
C LEU A 31 3.07 5.34 3.16
N ASP A 32 2.61 5.70 1.95
CA ASP A 32 1.81 6.90 1.74
C ASP A 32 0.47 6.86 2.48
N GLY A 33 -0.23 5.73 2.44
CA GLY A 33 -1.44 5.52 3.21
C GLY A 33 -1.21 5.61 4.73
N VAL A 34 -0.11 5.03 5.22
CA VAL A 34 0.28 5.14 6.63
C VAL A 34 0.55 6.60 7.00
N ALA A 35 1.32 7.32 6.19
CA ALA A 35 1.64 8.73 6.45
C ALA A 35 0.41 9.63 6.41
N SER A 36 -0.53 9.36 5.51
CA SER A 36 -1.80 10.10 5.44
C SER A 36 -2.67 9.93 6.71
N VAL A 37 -2.52 8.83 7.45
CA VAL A 37 -3.35 8.52 8.63
C VAL A 37 -2.62 8.82 9.94
N LEU A 38 -1.33 8.48 10.03
CA LEU A 38 -0.53 8.56 11.25
C LEU A 38 0.55 9.65 11.20
N GLY A 39 0.68 10.36 10.07
CA GLY A 39 1.70 11.37 9.84
C GLY A 39 3.01 10.79 9.26
N GLU A 40 3.82 11.66 8.65
CA GLU A 40 5.10 11.25 8.06
C GLU A 40 6.05 10.69 9.12
N PRO A 41 6.73 9.55 8.85
CA PRO A 41 7.73 9.01 9.76
C PRO A 41 8.85 10.03 10.06
N GLU A 42 9.16 10.20 11.35
CA GLU A 42 10.29 11.02 11.80
C GLU A 42 11.63 10.30 11.59
N GLU A 43 11.63 8.97 11.61
CA GLU A 43 12.75 8.11 11.23
C GLU A 43 12.20 6.91 10.46
N LEU A 44 12.89 6.52 9.38
CA LEU A 44 12.62 5.28 8.68
C LEU A 44 13.94 4.66 8.24
N ARG A 45 14.06 3.34 8.34
CA ARG A 45 15.20 2.58 7.80
C ARG A 45 14.67 1.49 6.93
N ILE A 46 15.09 1.46 5.67
CA ILE A 46 14.60 0.50 4.68
C ILE A 46 15.75 -0.44 4.30
N ARG A 47 15.43 -1.72 4.13
CA ARG A 47 16.31 -2.72 3.52
C ARG A 47 15.55 -3.48 2.47
N ALA A 48 16.18 -3.67 1.33
CA ALA A 48 15.69 -4.53 0.27
C ALA A 48 16.58 -5.78 0.16
N ALA A 49 15.99 -6.91 -0.23
CA ALA A 49 16.74 -8.13 -0.50
C ALA A 49 16.15 -8.87 -1.71
N SER A 50 17.03 -9.54 -2.45
CA SER A 50 16.66 -10.41 -3.56
C SER A 50 16.85 -11.87 -3.15
N ARG A 51 15.77 -12.64 -3.14
CA ARG A 51 15.76 -14.10 -2.91
C ARG A 51 15.46 -14.88 -4.19
N ARG A 52 15.07 -14.20 -5.25
CA ARG A 52 14.82 -14.73 -6.59
C ARG A 52 15.66 -13.99 -7.61
N THR A 53 16.07 -14.72 -8.65
CA THR A 53 16.75 -14.19 -9.83
C THR A 53 15.90 -14.31 -11.10
N SER A 54 14.71 -14.93 -10.98
CA SER A 54 13.74 -15.08 -12.06
C SER A 54 12.33 -15.31 -11.51
N ALA A 55 11.32 -15.00 -12.32
CA ALA A 55 9.93 -15.43 -12.13
C ALA A 55 9.49 -16.31 -13.32
N VAL A 56 8.48 -17.15 -13.14
CA VAL A 56 7.90 -17.95 -14.24
C VAL A 56 6.75 -17.18 -14.87
N ASP A 57 6.82 -16.97 -16.19
CA ASP A 57 5.71 -16.44 -16.98
C ASP A 57 4.52 -17.42 -16.93
N THR A 58 3.36 -16.91 -16.51
CA THR A 58 2.17 -17.74 -16.31
C THR A 58 1.55 -18.27 -17.59
N GLU A 59 1.82 -17.65 -18.74
CA GLU A 59 1.31 -18.10 -20.04
C GLU A 59 2.30 -19.04 -20.73
N THR A 60 3.58 -18.66 -20.78
CA THR A 60 4.59 -19.43 -21.53
C THR A 60 5.25 -20.53 -20.70
N GLY A 61 5.15 -20.46 -19.37
CA GLY A 61 5.83 -21.36 -18.43
C GLY A 61 7.36 -21.18 -18.39
N ARG A 62 7.89 -20.17 -19.08
CA ARG A 62 9.33 -19.93 -19.19
C ARG A 62 9.82 -19.00 -18.06
N PRO A 63 11.07 -19.15 -17.61
CA PRO A 63 11.67 -18.20 -16.68
C PRO A 63 11.93 -16.86 -17.36
N VAL A 64 11.59 -15.78 -16.65
CA VAL A 64 11.88 -14.38 -16.99
C VAL A 64 12.89 -13.86 -15.97
N PRO A 65 14.02 -13.28 -16.40
CA PRO A 65 15.01 -12.72 -15.48
C PRO A 65 14.42 -11.66 -14.55
N MET A 66 14.90 -11.62 -13.31
CA MET A 66 14.48 -10.67 -12.29
C MET A 66 15.71 -10.06 -11.62
N THR A 67 15.84 -8.74 -11.72
CA THR A 67 16.95 -7.97 -11.15
C THR A 67 16.52 -7.08 -9.99
N VAL A 68 15.21 -6.85 -9.83
CA VAL A 68 14.60 -6.15 -8.69
C VAL A 68 14.61 -6.99 -7.41
N ALA A 69 14.62 -6.33 -6.25
CA ALA A 69 14.42 -6.96 -4.96
C ALA A 69 12.99 -7.52 -4.80
N ASP A 70 12.87 -8.68 -4.14
CA ASP A 70 11.59 -9.36 -3.89
C ASP A 70 11.16 -9.34 -2.41
N GLN A 71 11.96 -8.67 -1.57
CA GLN A 71 11.66 -8.37 -0.18
C GLN A 71 12.01 -6.91 0.12
N VAL A 72 11.15 -6.25 0.89
CA VAL A 72 11.41 -4.95 1.50
C VAL A 72 11.02 -5.05 2.96
N VAL A 73 11.93 -4.71 3.87
CA VAL A 73 11.65 -4.53 5.29
C VAL A 73 11.97 -3.11 5.68
N ALA A 74 11.14 -2.53 6.54
CA ALA A 74 11.43 -1.22 7.10
C ALA A 74 11.03 -1.14 8.57
N SER A 75 11.70 -0.28 9.31
CA SER A 75 11.29 0.08 10.67
C SER A 75 11.57 1.55 10.93
N GLY A 76 10.81 2.15 11.85
CA GLY A 76 10.87 3.58 12.05
C GLY A 76 10.02 4.06 13.21
N ARG A 77 9.99 5.38 13.35
CA ARG A 77 9.22 6.08 14.38
C ARG A 77 8.30 7.09 13.71
N LEU A 78 7.02 7.03 14.07
CA LEU A 78 5.97 7.94 13.63
C LEU A 78 5.85 9.14 14.59
N PRO A 79 5.12 10.20 14.21
CA PRO A 79 4.85 11.33 15.09
C PRO A 79 4.27 10.89 16.44
N GLY A 80 4.75 11.51 17.51
CA GLY A 80 4.36 11.14 18.88
C GLY A 80 5.07 9.90 19.43
N GLY A 81 6.00 9.30 18.69
CA GLY A 81 6.91 8.27 19.20
C GLY A 81 6.46 6.83 18.99
N ALA A 82 5.34 6.59 18.30
CA ALA A 82 4.90 5.25 17.95
C ALA A 82 5.94 4.56 17.04
N VAL A 83 6.22 3.29 17.30
CA VAL A 83 7.17 2.48 16.51
C VAL A 83 6.41 1.73 15.43
N ALA A 84 6.92 1.77 14.20
CA ALA A 84 6.34 1.08 13.06
C ALA A 84 7.33 0.07 12.45
N THR A 85 6.80 -1.04 11.97
CA THR A 85 7.54 -2.06 11.22
C THR A 85 6.76 -2.47 9.98
N PHE A 86 7.46 -2.65 8.87
CA PHE A 86 6.90 -2.98 7.58
C PHE A 86 7.63 -4.20 7.02
N HIS A 87 6.87 -5.13 6.44
CA HIS A 87 7.44 -6.22 5.66
C HIS A 87 6.60 -6.44 4.40
N TYR A 88 7.22 -6.17 3.26
CA TYR A 88 6.69 -6.43 1.94
C TYR A 88 7.46 -7.58 1.30
N ARG A 89 6.70 -8.52 0.76
CA ARG A 89 7.22 -9.66 0.01
C ARG A 89 6.52 -9.71 -1.34
N GLY A 90 7.27 -9.90 -2.42
CA GLY A 90 6.71 -10.11 -3.73
C GLY A 90 5.93 -11.43 -3.88
N GLY A 91 4.96 -11.44 -4.79
CA GLY A 91 4.02 -12.56 -4.98
C GLY A 91 2.94 -12.67 -3.89
N THR A 92 2.16 -13.75 -3.96
CA THR A 92 0.99 -13.96 -3.08
C THR A 92 1.30 -14.99 -2.00
N SER A 93 0.74 -14.79 -0.80
CA SER A 93 0.80 -15.70 0.33
C SER A 93 -0.44 -16.59 0.41
N ARG A 94 -0.27 -17.82 0.91
CA ARG A 94 -1.39 -18.66 1.34
C ARG A 94 -2.01 -18.19 2.67
N GLY A 95 -1.26 -17.42 3.45
CA GLY A 95 -1.72 -16.78 4.68
C GLY A 95 -1.99 -15.29 4.44
N THR A 96 -1.37 -14.44 5.26
CA THR A 96 -1.52 -12.98 5.17
C THR A 96 -0.90 -12.41 3.89
N ASN A 97 -1.66 -11.54 3.20
CA ASN A 97 -1.19 -10.78 2.05
C ASN A 97 -0.97 -9.31 2.41
N PHE A 98 -2.03 -8.53 2.60
CA PHE A 98 -1.93 -7.20 3.21
C PHE A 98 -2.57 -7.21 4.59
N ARG A 99 -1.82 -6.73 5.58
CA ARG A 99 -2.28 -6.47 6.94
C ARG A 99 -1.57 -5.23 7.47
N TRP A 100 -2.34 -4.28 7.94
CA TRP A 100 -1.86 -3.11 8.67
C TRP A 100 -2.60 -3.07 10.00
N GLU A 101 -1.84 -3.12 11.09
CA GLU A 101 -2.36 -3.10 12.44
C GLU A 101 -1.90 -1.84 13.17
N ILE A 102 -2.82 -1.20 13.89
CA ILE A 102 -2.59 -0.01 14.70
C ILE A 102 -3.05 -0.34 16.11
N ASN A 103 -2.13 -0.32 17.07
CA ASN A 103 -2.43 -0.55 18.48
C ASN A 103 -2.37 0.79 19.23
N GLY A 104 -3.52 1.23 19.73
CA GLY A 104 -3.68 2.47 20.48
C GLY A 104 -3.94 2.22 21.96
N THR A 105 -3.95 3.29 22.75
CA THR A 105 -4.22 3.21 24.19
C THR A 105 -5.67 2.85 24.53
N GLU A 106 -6.61 3.10 23.61
CA GLU A 106 -8.04 2.88 23.81
C GLU A 106 -8.62 1.77 22.94
N GLY A 107 -7.81 1.19 22.05
CA GLY A 107 -8.28 0.19 21.11
C GLY A 107 -7.31 -0.06 19.97
N ASP A 108 -7.69 -1.03 19.16
CA ASP A 108 -6.89 -1.56 18.05
C ASP A 108 -7.70 -1.48 16.75
N LEU A 109 -7.00 -1.24 15.64
CA LEU A 109 -7.54 -1.32 14.28
C LEU A 109 -6.69 -2.27 13.45
N VAL A 110 -7.36 -3.07 12.62
CA VAL A 110 -6.70 -3.92 11.62
C VAL A 110 -7.34 -3.70 10.26
N LEU A 111 -6.51 -3.31 9.29
CA LEU A 111 -6.85 -3.23 7.88
C LEU A 111 -6.26 -4.43 7.14
N THR A 112 -7.08 -5.14 6.37
CA THR A 112 -6.62 -6.26 5.54
C THR A 112 -7.05 -6.12 4.08
N ALA A 113 -6.29 -6.75 3.19
CA ALA A 113 -6.63 -6.84 1.77
C ALA A 113 -6.08 -8.15 1.15
N PRO A 114 -6.68 -8.63 0.05
CA PRO A 114 -6.25 -9.86 -0.61
C PRO A 114 -4.86 -9.76 -1.24
N VAL A 115 -4.38 -8.56 -1.56
CA VAL A 115 -3.05 -8.31 -2.14
C VAL A 115 -2.42 -7.06 -1.53
N GLY A 116 -1.09 -6.92 -1.64
CA GLY A 116 -0.30 -5.81 -1.10
C GLY A 116 -0.49 -4.44 -1.77
N HIS A 117 -1.61 -4.20 -2.42
CA HIS A 117 -1.94 -2.94 -3.11
C HIS A 117 -3.18 -2.31 -2.48
N PRO A 118 -3.08 -1.74 -1.27
CA PRO A 118 -4.24 -1.20 -0.55
C PRO A 118 -4.96 -0.08 -1.33
N GLN A 119 -4.25 0.62 -2.22
CA GLN A 119 -4.79 1.68 -3.07
C GLN A 119 -5.71 1.17 -4.20
N LEU A 120 -5.71 -0.13 -4.50
CA LEU A 120 -6.55 -0.74 -5.55
C LEU A 120 -7.38 -1.93 -5.04
N SER A 121 -7.16 -2.37 -3.80
CA SER A 121 -7.72 -3.61 -3.28
C SER A 121 -8.99 -3.38 -2.47
N PRO A 122 -9.90 -4.36 -2.43
CA PRO A 122 -11.02 -4.32 -1.50
C PRO A 122 -10.49 -4.44 -0.06
N LEU A 123 -10.64 -3.36 0.71
CA LEU A 123 -10.18 -3.31 2.10
C LEU A 123 -11.25 -3.85 3.04
N THR A 124 -10.81 -4.54 4.09
CA THR A 124 -11.64 -4.88 5.25
C THR A 124 -11.04 -4.20 6.48
N LEU A 125 -11.89 -3.50 7.23
CA LEU A 125 -11.52 -2.84 8.47
C LEU A 125 -12.18 -3.56 9.64
N GLU A 126 -11.38 -3.90 10.63
CA GLU A 126 -11.81 -4.46 11.90
C GLU A 126 -11.25 -3.60 13.05
N GLY A 127 -11.97 -3.56 14.18
CA GLY A 127 -11.51 -2.83 15.34
C GLY A 127 -12.12 -3.31 16.64
N GLY A 128 -11.47 -2.97 17.74
CA GLY A 128 -11.94 -3.20 19.11
C GLY A 128 -11.54 -2.03 19.99
N ARG A 129 -12.38 -1.67 20.97
CA ARG A 129 -12.11 -0.54 21.88
C ARG A 129 -12.61 -0.79 23.30
N GLY A 130 -12.02 -0.12 24.28
CA GLY A 130 -12.45 -0.19 25.68
C GLY A 130 -12.42 -1.63 26.21
N THR A 131 -13.59 -2.20 26.55
CA THR A 131 -13.71 -3.55 27.10
C THR A 131 -13.86 -4.66 26.05
N SER A 132 -13.73 -4.36 24.75
CA SER A 132 -13.73 -5.37 23.70
C SER A 132 -12.62 -6.41 23.92
N THR A 133 -12.95 -7.69 23.77
CA THR A 133 -11.99 -8.81 23.89
C THR A 133 -11.54 -9.37 22.53
N ALA A 134 -12.11 -8.87 21.44
CA ALA A 134 -11.77 -9.24 20.06
C ALA A 134 -12.04 -8.09 19.09
N LEU A 135 -11.43 -8.15 17.91
CA LEU A 135 -11.74 -7.26 16.80
C LEU A 135 -13.07 -7.65 16.17
N ALA A 136 -13.84 -6.66 15.73
CA ALA A 136 -15.07 -6.85 14.97
C ALA A 136 -15.07 -6.00 13.69
N PRO A 137 -15.75 -6.43 12.62
CA PRO A 137 -15.88 -5.64 11.40
C PRO A 137 -16.44 -4.24 11.68
N LEU A 138 -15.82 -3.23 11.08
CA LEU A 138 -16.29 -1.85 11.13
C LEU A 138 -16.86 -1.44 9.78
N THR A 139 -18.10 -0.97 9.79
CA THR A 139 -18.75 -0.42 8.59
C THR A 139 -18.21 0.97 8.31
N VAL A 140 -17.77 1.21 7.07
CA VAL A 140 -17.39 2.54 6.61
C VAL A 140 -18.66 3.39 6.42
N PRO A 141 -18.79 4.55 7.08
CA PRO A 141 -19.95 5.42 6.89
C PRO A 141 -20.16 5.82 5.42
N GLU A 142 -21.43 5.85 4.98
CA GLU A 142 -21.81 6.19 3.60
C GLU A 142 -21.34 7.59 3.18
N ALA A 143 -21.19 8.52 4.12
CA ALA A 143 -20.64 9.85 3.88
C ALA A 143 -19.21 9.85 3.27
N HIS A 144 -18.48 8.74 3.39
CA HIS A 144 -17.17 8.59 2.73
C HIS A 144 -17.27 8.11 1.27
N ALA A 145 -18.42 7.60 0.83
CA ALA A 145 -18.70 7.17 -0.53
C ALA A 145 -19.22 8.35 -1.38
N ARG A 146 -18.29 9.15 -1.93
CA ARG A 146 -18.59 10.34 -2.75
C ARG A 146 -19.13 10.01 -4.13
N VAL A 147 -18.74 8.87 -4.69
CA VAL A 147 -19.18 8.43 -6.01
C VAL A 147 -20.22 7.31 -5.83
N PRO A 148 -21.49 7.55 -6.16
CA PRO A 148 -22.53 6.55 -6.00
C PRO A 148 -22.37 5.42 -7.03
N ARG A 149 -23.02 4.27 -6.76
CA ARG A 149 -23.12 3.11 -7.68
C ARG A 149 -21.81 2.38 -7.97
N LEU A 150 -20.77 2.59 -7.17
CA LEU A 150 -19.57 1.77 -7.19
C LEU A 150 -19.54 0.91 -5.92
N ASP A 151 -19.40 -0.40 -6.09
CA ASP A 151 -19.25 -1.31 -4.97
C ASP A 151 -17.78 -1.32 -4.51
N PRO A 152 -17.47 -1.01 -3.24
CA PRO A 152 -16.09 -0.93 -2.76
C PRO A 152 -15.35 -2.26 -2.79
N ARG A 153 -16.05 -3.39 -2.99
CA ARG A 153 -15.45 -4.72 -3.10
C ARG A 153 -15.35 -5.19 -4.55
N ALA A 154 -16.45 -5.21 -5.28
CA ALA A 154 -16.50 -5.71 -6.66
C ALA A 154 -15.78 -4.76 -7.64
N ASP A 155 -15.86 -3.45 -7.38
CA ASP A 155 -15.29 -2.41 -8.24
C ASP A 155 -14.03 -1.77 -7.63
N ALA A 156 -13.36 -2.41 -6.66
CA ALA A 156 -12.37 -1.77 -5.80
C ALA A 156 -11.33 -0.86 -6.51
N PRO A 157 -10.69 -1.27 -7.64
CA PRO A 157 -9.79 -0.37 -8.35
C PRO A 157 -10.49 0.88 -8.90
N ALA A 158 -11.66 0.71 -9.53
CA ALA A 158 -12.45 1.81 -10.08
C ALA A 158 -13.04 2.69 -8.96
N TYR A 159 -13.46 2.08 -7.85
CA TYR A 159 -13.92 2.76 -6.65
C TYR A 159 -12.86 3.74 -6.13
N ALA A 160 -11.62 3.27 -5.95
CA ALA A 160 -10.53 4.10 -5.44
C ALA A 160 -10.23 5.30 -6.38
N VAL A 161 -10.08 5.03 -7.67
CA VAL A 161 -9.74 6.08 -8.67
C VAL A 161 -10.88 7.09 -8.84
N ALA A 162 -12.12 6.63 -8.91
CA ALA A 162 -13.28 7.51 -9.07
C ALA A 162 -13.42 8.49 -7.89
N HIS A 163 -13.20 8.03 -6.65
CA HIS A 163 -13.24 8.89 -5.48
C HIS A 163 -12.08 9.90 -5.43
N ALA A 164 -10.89 9.52 -5.89
CA ALA A 164 -9.77 10.45 -6.04
C ALA A 164 -10.09 11.55 -7.07
N TYR A 165 -10.65 11.17 -8.23
CA TYR A 165 -11.04 12.13 -9.26
C TYR A 165 -12.20 13.02 -8.83
N GLN A 166 -13.17 12.49 -8.08
CA GLN A 166 -14.25 13.31 -7.53
C GLN A 166 -13.70 14.38 -6.57
N ARG A 167 -12.75 14.02 -5.68
CA ARG A 167 -12.11 15.01 -4.81
C ARG A 167 -11.32 16.06 -5.59
N PHE A 168 -10.59 15.65 -6.63
CA PHE A 168 -9.88 16.59 -7.48
C PHE A 168 -10.83 17.55 -8.21
N LEU A 169 -11.98 17.05 -8.68
CA LEU A 169 -13.02 17.89 -9.27
C LEU A 169 -13.64 18.86 -8.25
N ASP A 170 -13.87 18.41 -7.01
CA ASP A 170 -14.36 19.25 -5.92
C ASP A 170 -13.36 20.40 -5.64
N ASP A 171 -12.06 20.09 -5.54
CA ASP A 171 -10.98 21.07 -5.38
C ASP A 171 -10.99 22.14 -6.49
N LEU A 172 -11.14 21.73 -7.75
CA LEU A 172 -11.22 22.64 -8.90
C LEU A 172 -12.46 23.55 -8.86
N ARG A 173 -13.59 23.05 -8.39
CA ARG A 173 -14.86 23.81 -8.32
C ARG A 173 -14.87 24.79 -7.16
N GLU A 174 -14.29 24.39 -6.04
CA GLU A 174 -14.33 25.15 -4.79
C GLU A 174 -13.09 26.04 -4.60
N GLY A 175 -12.07 25.87 -5.44
CA GLY A 175 -10.78 26.58 -5.30
C GLY A 175 -9.99 26.12 -4.08
N THR A 176 -10.14 24.84 -3.71
CA THR A 176 -9.44 24.22 -2.57
C THR A 176 -8.32 23.29 -3.06
N ALA A 177 -7.54 22.71 -2.14
CA ALA A 177 -6.36 21.90 -2.46
C ALA A 177 -6.22 20.75 -1.44
N HIS A 178 -7.22 19.88 -1.39
CA HIS A 178 -7.25 18.74 -0.47
C HIS A 178 -6.58 17.49 -1.04
N VAL A 179 -6.53 17.32 -2.36
CA VAL A 179 -5.84 16.17 -2.96
C VAL A 179 -4.33 16.37 -3.03
N PRO A 180 -3.55 15.28 -2.97
CA PRO A 180 -2.10 15.35 -3.16
C PRO A 180 -1.71 15.98 -4.49
N ASP A 181 -0.67 16.81 -4.47
CA ASP A 181 -0.07 17.42 -5.66
C ASP A 181 1.31 16.81 -5.97
N PHE A 182 2.03 17.41 -6.92
CA PHE A 182 3.40 16.97 -7.25
C PHE A 182 4.38 17.16 -6.10
N ALA A 183 4.20 18.17 -5.24
CA ALA A 183 5.07 18.37 -4.08
C ALA A 183 4.91 17.24 -3.07
N HIS A 184 3.67 16.78 -2.84
CA HIS A 184 3.40 15.57 -2.06
C HIS A 184 4.11 14.34 -2.64
N GLY A 185 4.03 14.15 -3.97
CA GLY A 185 4.76 13.08 -4.66
C GLY A 185 6.28 13.14 -4.42
N VAL A 186 6.88 14.32 -4.49
CA VAL A 186 8.31 14.51 -4.22
C VAL A 186 8.67 14.11 -2.79
N VAL A 187 7.85 14.43 -1.80
CA VAL A 187 8.08 14.02 -0.40
C VAL A 187 8.14 12.49 -0.30
N ARG A 188 7.18 11.78 -0.90
CA ARG A 188 7.16 10.31 -0.89
C ARG A 188 8.40 9.73 -1.55
N HIS A 189 8.77 10.20 -2.74
CA HIS A 189 9.96 9.71 -3.46
C HIS A 189 11.25 9.96 -2.67
N ARG A 190 11.43 11.16 -2.11
CA ARG A 190 12.59 11.47 -1.26
C ARG A 190 12.65 10.61 -0.01
N SER A 191 11.51 10.36 0.64
CA SER A 191 11.47 9.50 1.83
C SER A 191 11.97 8.09 1.51
N ILE A 192 11.61 7.55 0.36
CA ILE A 192 12.06 6.21 -0.04
C ILE A 192 13.56 6.25 -0.35
N GLU A 193 14.02 7.19 -1.17
CA GLU A 193 15.43 7.31 -1.58
C GLU A 193 16.38 7.53 -0.40
N GLN A 194 16.03 8.44 0.51
CA GLN A 194 16.87 8.84 1.65
C GLN A 194 17.15 7.70 2.63
N TYR A 195 16.26 6.69 2.69
CA TYR A 195 16.31 5.65 3.71
C TYR A 195 16.66 4.26 3.16
N VAL A 196 16.99 4.15 1.86
CA VAL A 196 17.68 2.97 1.31
C VAL A 196 19.14 3.03 1.73
N LEU A 197 19.57 2.05 2.55
CA LEU A 197 20.97 1.83 2.89
C LEU A 197 21.55 0.65 2.10
#